data_AF-A0A2K8ZB07-F1
#
_entry.id   AF-A0A2K8ZB07-F1
#
_cell.length_a   1.000
_cell.length_b   1.000
_cell.length_c   1.000
_cell.angle_alpha   90.00
_cell.angle_beta   90.00
_cell.angle_gamma   90.00
#
_symmetry.space_group_name_H-M   'P 1'
#
loop_
_entity.id
_entity.type
_entity.pdbx_description
1 polymer ?
#
loop_
_entity_poly.entity_id
_entity_poly.type
_entity_poly.pdbx_seq_one_letter_code
_entity_poly.pdbx_strand_id
1 'polypeptide(L)'
;MNYSSEPTYSVLETIHFSAWVIKEWKIAFVFSERQLAEIKKLSRLSNWYEDPVEADTYIERLSICFHSVEEVYSTLGILPQVGDRLFNGETGMIVQDRSFDGNLKTITFTLSV
;
A
#
# COMPACT_ATOMS: atom_id res chain seq x y z
N MET A 1 -9.06 -4.17 -24.95
CA MET A 1 -8.40 -3.06 -24.24
C MET A 1 -7.55 -3.71 -23.15
N ASN A 2 -6.22 -3.69 -23.30
CA ASN A 2 -5.32 -4.21 -22.27
C ASN A 2 -5.09 -3.10 -21.25
N TYR A 3 -5.67 -3.26 -20.05
CA TYR A 3 -5.31 -2.43 -18.91
C TYR A 3 -4.03 -3.02 -18.33
N SER A 4 -2.89 -2.35 -18.52
CA SER A 4 -1.67 -2.69 -17.81
C SER A 4 -1.86 -2.32 -16.34
N SER A 5 -2.18 -3.31 -15.51
CA SER A 5 -2.23 -3.21 -14.04
C SER A 5 -0.83 -3.32 -13.44
N GLU A 6 0.15 -2.66 -14.05
CA GLU A 6 1.53 -2.72 -13.57
C GLU A 6 1.78 -1.60 -12.55
N PRO A 7 2.25 -1.95 -11.34
CA PRO A 7 2.59 -0.95 -10.32
C PRO A 7 3.71 -0.02 -10.84
N THR A 8 3.58 1.28 -10.60
CA THR A 8 4.59 2.28 -10.96
C THR A 8 5.43 2.66 -9.74
N TYR A 9 6.76 2.56 -9.81
CA TYR A 9 7.69 2.78 -8.70
C TYR A 9 8.46 4.11 -8.85
N SER A 10 8.58 4.90 -7.76
CA SER A 10 9.35 6.16 -7.68
C SER A 10 10.20 6.18 -6.40
N VAL A 11 11.12 7.15 -6.25
CA VAL A 11 12.29 7.23 -5.33
C VAL A 11 11.97 7.04 -3.82
N LEU A 12 10.71 7.10 -3.42
CA LEU A 12 10.14 6.41 -2.26
C LEU A 12 9.11 5.45 -2.85
N GLU A 13 9.38 4.15 -2.83
CA GLU A 13 8.69 3.14 -3.65
C GLU A 13 7.18 3.09 -3.36
N THR A 14 6.45 4.03 -3.97
CA THR A 14 5.03 4.28 -3.74
C THR A 14 4.25 3.36 -4.63
N ILE A 15 3.69 2.31 -4.03
CA ILE A 15 2.95 1.28 -4.73
C ILE A 15 1.49 1.72 -4.82
N HIS A 16 1.00 1.81 -6.06
CA HIS A 16 -0.36 2.21 -6.35
C HIS A 16 -0.84 1.51 -7.61
N PHE A 17 -2.15 1.24 -7.65
CA PHE A 17 -2.82 0.69 -8.82
C PHE A 17 -3.90 1.68 -9.26
N SER A 18 -4.13 1.80 -10.57
CA SER A 18 -5.13 2.72 -11.11
C SER A 18 -6.56 2.45 -10.60
N ALA A 19 -6.83 1.21 -10.17
CA ALA A 19 -8.10 0.81 -9.59
C ALA A 19 -8.27 1.21 -8.12
N TRP A 20 -7.18 1.55 -7.41
CA TRP A 20 -7.23 1.89 -5.99
C TRP A 20 -7.68 3.33 -5.80
N VAL A 21 -8.99 3.53 -5.81
CA VAL A 21 -9.61 4.87 -5.74
C VAL A 21 -10.77 4.85 -4.75
N ILE A 22 -10.79 5.82 -3.84
CA ILE A 22 -11.90 6.07 -2.91
C ILE A 22 -12.37 7.51 -3.10
N LYS A 23 -13.63 7.70 -3.51
CA LYS A 23 -14.22 9.03 -3.77
C LYS A 23 -13.34 9.94 -4.63
N GLU A 24 -12.86 9.44 -5.75
CA GLU A 24 -11.95 10.14 -6.68
C GLU A 24 -10.52 10.39 -6.16
N TRP A 25 -10.20 9.97 -4.93
CA TRP A 25 -8.84 10.02 -4.41
C TRP A 25 -8.13 8.70 -4.68
N LYS A 26 -6.94 8.77 -5.28
CA LYS A 26 -6.04 7.64 -5.47
C LYS A 26 -5.49 7.22 -4.11
N ILE A 27 -5.50 5.92 -3.86
CA ILE A 27 -4.89 5.32 -2.68
C ILE A 27 -3.55 4.73 -3.06
N ALA A 28 -2.51 5.15 -2.35
CA ALA A 28 -1.16 4.67 -2.52
C ALA A 28 -0.60 4.15 -1.20
N PHE A 29 0.34 3.21 -1.28
CA PHE A 29 1.01 2.64 -0.13
C PHE A 29 2.52 2.77 -0.28
N VAL A 30 3.19 2.99 0.85
CA VAL A 30 4.64 2.96 0.95
C VAL A 30 4.99 2.06 2.12
N PHE A 31 6.01 1.21 1.97
CA PHE A 31 6.55 0.50 3.12
C PHE A 31 7.49 1.40 3.91
N SER A 32 7.38 1.38 5.24
CA SER A 32 8.37 1.99 6.13
C SER A 32 9.78 1.46 5.82
N GLU A 33 10.82 2.24 6.11
CA GLU A 33 12.21 1.85 5.83
C GLU A 33 12.57 0.50 6.46
N ARG A 34 12.12 0.25 7.69
CA ARG A 34 12.33 -1.02 8.38
C ARG A 34 11.66 -2.17 7.63
N GLN A 35 10.40 -2.00 7.22
CA GLN A 35 9.70 -3.02 6.47
C GLN A 35 10.39 -3.29 5.14
N LEU A 36 10.75 -2.24 4.40
CA LEU A 36 11.44 -2.35 3.13
C LEU A 36 12.80 -3.05 3.26
N ALA A 37 13.53 -2.80 4.35
CA ALA A 37 14.79 -3.50 4.63
C ALA A 37 14.56 -5.01 4.85
N GLU A 38 13.49 -5.42 5.52
CA GLU A 38 13.15 -6.83 5.68
C GLU A 38 12.72 -7.47 4.35
N ILE A 39 11.92 -6.77 3.52
CA ILE A 39 11.56 -7.22 2.17
C ILE A 39 12.83 -7.47 1.34
N LYS A 40 13.76 -6.51 1.35
CA LYS A 40 15.02 -6.59 0.60
C LYS A 40 15.95 -7.70 1.10
N LYS A 41 15.88 -8.08 2.38
CA LYS A 41 16.64 -9.23 2.93
C LYS A 41 16.07 -10.57 2.46
N LEU A 42 14.76 -10.66 2.28
CA LEU A 42 14.08 -11.87 1.86
C LEU A 42 14.16 -12.09 0.34
N SER A 43 14.17 -10.99 -0.42
CA SER A 43 14.33 -11.04 -1.87
C SER A 43 15.68 -11.59 -2.29
N ARG A 44 15.67 -12.38 -3.36
CA ARG A 44 16.87 -12.90 -4.01
C ARG A 44 17.54 -11.89 -4.93
N LEU A 45 16.86 -10.76 -5.20
CA LEU A 45 17.30 -9.72 -6.10
C LEU A 45 17.49 -8.39 -5.35
N SER A 46 18.42 -7.57 -5.85
CA SER A 46 18.62 -6.22 -5.30
C SER A 46 17.38 -5.34 -5.48
N ASN A 47 16.65 -5.56 -6.58
CA ASN A 47 15.37 -4.95 -6.86
C ASN A 47 14.29 -5.93 -6.44
N TRP A 48 13.77 -5.78 -5.22
CA TRP A 48 12.84 -6.76 -4.65
C TRP A 48 11.55 -6.94 -5.47
N TYR A 49 11.11 -5.89 -6.19
CA TYR A 49 9.94 -5.92 -7.05
C TYR A 49 10.16 -6.70 -8.36
N GLU A 50 11.41 -7.05 -8.69
CA GLU A 50 11.72 -7.95 -9.81
C GLU A 50 11.72 -9.42 -9.38
N ASP A 51 11.69 -9.70 -8.07
CA ASP A 51 11.56 -11.06 -7.54
C ASP A 51 10.08 -11.44 -7.53
N PRO A 52 9.61 -12.32 -8.45
CA PRO A 52 8.18 -12.57 -8.62
C PRO A 52 7.55 -13.13 -7.34
N VAL A 53 8.29 -13.88 -6.53
CA VAL A 53 7.75 -14.47 -5.29
C VAL A 53 7.47 -13.39 -4.25
N GLU A 54 8.44 -12.51 -4.02
CA GLU A 54 8.28 -11.44 -3.03
C GLU A 54 7.34 -10.35 -3.56
N ALA A 55 7.46 -9.97 -4.83
CA ALA A 55 6.59 -8.98 -5.47
C ALA A 55 5.11 -9.39 -5.36
N ASP A 56 4.76 -10.61 -5.76
CA ASP A 56 3.38 -11.10 -5.68
C ASP A 56 2.88 -11.13 -4.23
N THR A 57 3.71 -11.60 -3.30
CA THR A 57 3.36 -11.67 -1.87
C THR A 57 3.03 -10.29 -1.29
N TYR A 58 3.87 -9.28 -1.56
CA TYR A 58 3.65 -7.94 -1.01
C TYR A 58 2.57 -7.17 -1.77
N ILE A 59 2.40 -7.38 -3.07
CA ILE A 59 1.28 -6.81 -3.84
C ILE A 59 -0.06 -7.37 -3.37
N GLU A 60 -0.14 -8.68 -3.10
CA GLU A 60 -1.33 -9.30 -2.52
C GLU A 60 -1.66 -8.68 -1.16
N ARG A 61 -0.66 -8.55 -0.27
CA ARG A 61 -0.84 -7.89 1.04
C ARG A 61 -1.35 -6.45 0.92
N LEU A 62 -0.80 -5.66 -0.01
CA LEU A 62 -1.25 -4.29 -0.24
C LEU A 62 -2.66 -4.24 -0.83
N SER A 63 -3.03 -5.22 -1.67
CA SER A 63 -4.40 -5.36 -2.15
C SER A 63 -5.36 -5.62 -0.99
N ILE A 64 -5.01 -6.49 -0.05
CA ILE A 64 -5.82 -6.71 1.16
C ILE A 64 -5.89 -5.43 2.02
N CYS A 65 -4.78 -4.70 2.17
CA CYS A 65 -4.77 -3.40 2.85
C CYS A 65 -5.73 -2.41 2.19
N PHE A 66 -5.75 -2.33 0.86
CA PHE A 66 -6.69 -1.48 0.12
C PHE A 66 -8.14 -1.85 0.41
N HIS A 67 -8.50 -3.14 0.37
CA HIS A 67 -9.87 -3.57 0.69
C HIS A 67 -10.26 -3.18 2.13
N SER A 68 -9.33 -3.27 3.08
CA SER A 68 -9.58 -2.83 4.45
C SER A 68 -9.81 -1.31 4.55
N VAL A 69 -9.05 -0.50 3.81
CA VAL A 69 -9.28 0.96 3.73
C VAL A 69 -10.66 1.25 3.13
N GLU A 70 -11.03 0.55 2.07
CA GLU A 70 -12.33 0.68 1.40
C GLU A 70 -13.49 0.29 2.34
N GLU A 71 -13.37 -0.82 3.06
CA GLU A 71 -14.37 -1.31 4.01
C GLU A 71 -14.58 -0.31 5.16
N VAL A 72 -13.50 0.16 5.78
CA VAL A 72 -13.54 1.18 6.85
C VAL A 72 -14.22 2.46 6.33
N TYR A 73 -13.84 2.92 5.14
CA TYR A 73 -14.43 4.12 4.55
C TYR A 73 -15.92 3.93 4.23
N SER A 74 -16.29 2.80 3.64
CA SER A 74 -17.68 2.50 3.28
C SER A 74 -18.59 2.38 4.51
N THR A 75 -18.05 1.89 5.63
CA THR A 75 -18.80 1.64 6.86
C THR A 75 -18.90 2.89 7.75
N LEU A 76 -17.79 3.59 7.91
CA LEU A 76 -17.66 4.69 8.90
C LEU A 76 -17.60 6.08 8.25
N GLY A 77 -17.42 6.17 6.93
CA GLY A 77 -17.24 7.44 6.22
C GLY A 77 -15.90 8.13 6.49
N ILE A 78 -14.98 7.46 7.18
CA ILE A 78 -13.65 7.97 7.54
C ILE A 78 -12.56 7.03 7.02
N LEU A 79 -11.37 7.58 6.77
CA LEU A 79 -10.19 6.78 6.40
C LEU A 79 -9.49 6.26 7.66
N PRO A 80 -8.74 5.14 7.56
CA PRO A 80 -7.87 4.66 8.63
C PRO A 80 -6.87 5.73 9.07
N GLN A 81 -6.68 5.83 10.38
CA GLN A 81 -5.81 6.79 11.05
C GLN A 81 -4.45 6.17 11.37
N VAL A 82 -3.49 7.02 11.75
CA VAL A 82 -2.19 6.55 12.25
C VAL A 82 -2.39 5.71 13.50
N GLY A 83 -1.76 4.54 13.54
CA GLY A 83 -1.91 3.53 14.58
C GLY A 83 -2.98 2.48 14.28
N ASP A 84 -3.87 2.72 13.31
CA ASP A 84 -4.84 1.71 12.90
C ASP A 84 -4.14 0.56 12.19
N ARG A 85 -4.70 -0.64 12.38
CA ARG A 85 -4.22 -1.85 11.73
C ARG A 85 -5.16 -2.23 10.58
N LEU A 86 -4.60 -2.40 9.39
CA LEU A 86 -5.33 -2.80 8.19
C LEU A 86 -5.47 -4.32 8.14
N PHE A 87 -6.63 -4.80 7.65
CA PHE A 87 -7.05 -6.18 7.37
C PHE A 87 -7.10 -7.22 8.50
N ASN A 88 -6.26 -7.13 9.54
CA ASN A 88 -6.30 -8.07 10.67
C ASN A 88 -5.75 -7.41 11.93
N GLY A 89 -6.46 -7.49 13.07
CA GLY A 89 -6.06 -6.89 14.34
C GLY A 89 -4.75 -7.40 14.95
N GLU A 90 -4.29 -8.59 14.58
CA GLU A 90 -3.06 -9.20 15.15
C GLU A 90 -1.92 -9.33 14.14
N THR A 91 -2.21 -9.52 12.85
CA THR A 91 -1.21 -9.75 11.79
C THR A 91 -1.23 -8.71 10.68
N GLY A 92 -2.12 -7.72 10.80
CA GLY A 92 -2.32 -6.64 9.85
C GLY A 92 -1.17 -5.65 9.81
N MET A 93 -1.08 -4.90 8.72
CA MET A 93 -0.12 -3.80 8.60
C MET A 93 -0.62 -2.58 9.37
N ILE A 94 0.26 -1.95 10.14
CA ILE A 94 -0.03 -0.72 10.90
C ILE A 94 0.20 0.48 10.00
N VAL A 95 -0.75 1.42 10.01
CA VAL A 95 -0.58 2.76 9.41
C VAL A 95 0.36 3.56 10.30
N GLN A 96 1.61 3.74 9.88
CA GLN A 96 2.58 4.57 10.60
C GLN A 96 2.45 6.06 10.29
N ASP A 97 2.08 6.38 9.06
CA ASP A 97 1.89 7.76 8.62
C ASP A 97 0.85 7.81 7.49
N ARG A 98 0.26 9.00 7.31
CA ARG A 98 -0.70 9.27 6.24
C ARG A 98 -0.50 10.68 5.72
N SER A 99 -0.24 10.80 4.43
CA SER A 99 -0.10 12.09 3.74
C SER A 99 -1.16 12.30 2.66
N PHE A 100 -1.47 13.56 2.39
CA PHE A 100 -2.46 13.99 1.41
C PHE A 100 -1.79 14.92 0.40
N ASP A 101 -1.86 14.56 -0.88
CA ASP A 101 -1.56 15.47 -1.98
C ASP A 101 -2.87 15.87 -2.67
N GLY A 102 -3.33 17.08 -2.37
CA GLY A 102 -4.56 17.62 -2.95
C GLY A 102 -4.45 17.97 -4.43
N ASN A 103 -3.24 18.21 -4.95
CA ASN A 103 -3.04 18.50 -6.37
C ASN A 103 -3.16 17.22 -7.21
N LEU A 104 -2.59 16.12 -6.71
CA LEU A 104 -2.65 14.82 -7.37
C LEU A 104 -3.89 14.00 -7.01
N LYS A 105 -4.69 14.48 -6.04
CA LYS A 105 -5.76 13.73 -5.38
C LYS A 105 -5.27 12.36 -4.90
N THR A 106 -4.14 12.33 -4.21
CA THR A 106 -3.52 11.08 -3.72
C THR A 106 -3.46 11.07 -2.20
N ILE A 107 -3.86 9.95 -1.60
CA ILE A 107 -3.68 9.65 -0.19
C ILE A 107 -2.65 8.54 -0.11
N THR A 108 -1.54 8.80 0.60
CA THR A 108 -0.48 7.81 0.76
C THR A 108 -0.45 7.31 2.19
N PHE A 109 -0.51 6.00 2.36
CA PHE A 109 -0.37 5.32 3.64
C PHE A 109 1.02 4.70 3.76
N THR A 110 1.77 5.10 4.79
CA THR A 110 3.03 4.44 5.14
C THR A 110 2.75 3.28 6.07
N LEU A 111 3.14 2.08 5.68
CA LEU A 111 2.81 0.83 6.36
C LEU A 111 4.03 0.19 7.04
N SER A 112 3.81 -0.41 8.20
CA SER A 112 4.74 -1.34 8.85
C SER A 112 4.02 -2.60 9.33
N VAL A 113 4.79 -3.62 9.69
CA VAL A 113 4.31 -4.69 10.59
C VAL A 113 4.18 -4.20 12.03
#